data_AF-A0A0T5PER3-F1
#
_entry.id   AF-A0A0T5PER3-F1
#
_cell.length_a   1.000
_cell.length_b   1.000
_cell.length_c   1.000
_cell.angle_alpha   90.00
_cell.angle_beta   90.00
_cell.angle_gamma   90.00
#
_symmetry.space_group_name_H-M   'P 1'
#
loop_
_entity.id
_entity.type
_entity.pdbx_description
1 polymer ?
#
loop_
_entity_poly.entity_id
_entity_poly.type
_entity_poly.pdbx_seq_one_letter_code
_entity_poly.pdbx_strand_id
1 'polypeptide(L)'
;MQLDDIRAFSADQERGAWLDLLDPVTGRSTGIRFKLAGPDSETQNRARLRLADDLSDVADADGRVSAEARERARLDSLARCILDWEISEGDEPLPLTHANAVRVLRASNWLQAEVDAFASSRVHFWKDGN
;
A
#
# COMPACT_ATOMS: atom_id res chain seq x y z
N MET A 1 -8.09 -25.39 -6.07
CA MET A 1 -8.96 -24.27 -5.69
C MET A 1 -10.29 -24.39 -6.42
N GLN A 2 -11.39 -24.35 -5.68
CA GLN A 2 -12.76 -24.16 -6.14
C GLN A 2 -13.16 -22.68 -6.01
N LEU A 3 -14.34 -22.30 -6.49
CA LEU A 3 -14.82 -20.91 -6.41
C LEU A 3 -14.86 -20.37 -4.98
N ASP A 4 -15.25 -21.19 -4.01
CA ASP A 4 -15.29 -20.79 -2.60
C ASP A 4 -13.88 -20.55 -2.04
N ASP A 5 -12.88 -21.34 -2.46
CA ASP A 5 -11.47 -21.10 -2.10
C ASP A 5 -10.98 -19.75 -2.67
N ILE A 6 -11.37 -19.41 -3.89
CA ILE A 6 -11.02 -18.13 -4.52
C ILE A 6 -11.64 -16.95 -3.74
N ARG A 7 -12.91 -17.08 -3.34
CA ARG A 7 -13.60 -16.05 -2.55
C ARG A 7 -13.01 -15.90 -1.15
N ALA A 8 -12.72 -17.02 -0.48
CA ALA A 8 -12.05 -17.01 0.81
C ALA A 8 -10.69 -16.32 0.70
N PHE A 9 -9.90 -16.66 -0.33
CA PHE A 9 -8.61 -16.03 -0.57
C PHE A 9 -8.72 -14.51 -0.78
N SER A 10 -9.69 -14.03 -1.56
CA SER A 10 -9.92 -12.57 -1.71
C SER A 10 -10.32 -11.91 -0.39
N ALA A 11 -11.13 -12.57 0.45
CA ALA A 11 -11.47 -12.06 1.78
C ALA A 11 -10.24 -11.98 2.71
N ASP A 12 -9.26 -12.87 2.57
CA ASP A 12 -7.98 -12.82 3.30
C ASP A 12 -7.17 -11.59 2.87
N GLN A 13 -7.14 -11.28 1.58
CA GLN A 13 -6.47 -10.10 1.06
C GLN A 13 -7.10 -8.79 1.54
N GLU A 14 -8.43 -8.74 1.66
CA GLU A 14 -9.14 -7.57 2.22
C GLU A 14 -8.82 -7.36 3.70
N ARG A 15 -8.64 -8.43 4.48
CA ARG A 15 -8.22 -8.31 5.89
C ARG A 15 -6.79 -7.77 6.03
N GLY A 16 -5.98 -7.96 4.99
CA GLY A 16 -4.60 -7.50 4.90
C GLY A 16 -3.61 -8.31 5.75
N ALA A 17 -2.34 -7.98 5.58
CA ALA A 17 -1.21 -8.59 6.26
C ALA A 17 -0.26 -7.53 6.79
N TRP A 18 0.43 -7.86 7.89
CA TRP A 18 1.42 -6.97 8.50
C TRP A 18 2.78 -7.17 7.83
N LEU A 19 3.37 -6.06 7.40
CA LEU A 19 4.76 -5.91 6.98
C LEU A 19 5.54 -5.33 8.17
N ASP A 20 6.56 -6.05 8.63
CA ASP A 20 7.55 -5.53 9.56
C ASP A 20 8.67 -4.87 8.77
N LEU A 21 8.82 -3.55 8.90
CA LEU A 21 9.81 -2.80 8.12
C LEU A 21 11.21 -3.08 8.65
N LEU A 22 12.10 -3.51 7.77
CA LEU A 22 13.49 -3.79 8.10
C LEU A 22 14.40 -2.65 7.64
N ASP A 23 15.48 -2.41 8.37
CA ASP A 23 16.53 -1.49 7.95
C ASP A 23 17.18 -2.05 6.68
N PRO A 24 17.24 -1.29 5.57
CA PRO A 24 17.61 -1.81 4.27
C PRO A 24 19.09 -2.18 4.14
N VAL A 25 19.93 -1.79 5.10
CA VAL A 25 21.37 -2.07 5.10
C VAL A 25 21.69 -3.25 6.02
N THR A 26 21.07 -3.29 7.19
CA THR A 26 21.39 -4.25 8.26
C THR A 26 20.39 -5.40 8.36
N GLY A 27 19.20 -5.27 7.75
CA GLY A 27 18.11 -6.22 7.84
C GLY A 27 17.46 -6.31 9.23
N ARG A 28 17.79 -5.40 10.15
CA ARG A 28 17.23 -5.39 11.51
C ARG A 28 15.86 -4.74 11.52
N SER A 29 14.99 -5.18 12.42
CA SER A 29 13.68 -4.54 12.59
C SER A 29 13.85 -3.07 12.99
N THR A 30 13.09 -2.20 12.32
CA THR A 30 13.00 -0.77 12.65
C THR A 30 11.98 -0.48 13.75
N GLY A 31 11.13 -1.47 14.10
CA GLY A 31 9.95 -1.27 14.94
C GLY A 31 8.75 -0.67 14.22
N ILE A 32 8.91 -0.22 12.97
CA ILE A 32 7.80 0.27 12.13
C ILE A 32 7.08 -0.90 11.48
N ARG A 33 5.75 -0.87 11.48
CA ARG A 33 4.92 -1.90 10.85
C ARG A 33 3.79 -1.28 10.04
N PHE A 34 3.47 -1.90 8.90
CA PHE A 34 2.34 -1.51 8.05
C PHE A 34 1.38 -2.68 7.91
N LYS A 35 0.09 -2.45 8.04
CA LYS A 35 -0.93 -3.40 7.62
C LYS A 35 -1.43 -3.01 6.25
N LEU A 36 -1.20 -3.87 5.26
CA LEU A 36 -1.48 -3.57 3.86
C LEU A 36 -2.61 -4.45 3.35
N ALA A 37 -3.45 -3.92 2.48
CA ALA A 37 -4.42 -4.71 1.72
C ALA A 37 -3.73 -5.49 0.59
N GLY A 38 -4.13 -6.73 0.37
CA GLY A 38 -3.55 -7.57 -0.69
C GLY A 38 -4.03 -7.21 -2.09
N PRO A 39 -3.28 -7.57 -3.16
CA PRO A 39 -3.54 -7.16 -4.54
C PRO A 39 -4.92 -7.55 -5.11
N ASP A 40 -5.58 -8.58 -4.57
CA ASP A 40 -6.92 -9.04 -4.97
C ASP A 40 -8.02 -8.61 -3.97
N SER A 41 -7.73 -7.64 -3.11
CA SER A 41 -8.70 -7.01 -2.22
C SER A 41 -9.57 -5.98 -2.97
N GLU A 42 -10.77 -5.72 -2.46
CA GLU A 42 -11.60 -4.62 -2.97
C GLU A 42 -10.96 -3.27 -2.64
N THR A 43 -10.23 -3.16 -1.52
CA THR A 43 -9.45 -1.96 -1.18
C THR A 43 -8.42 -1.61 -2.25
N GLN A 44 -7.59 -2.55 -2.70
CA GLN A 44 -6.66 -2.35 -3.82
C GLN A 44 -7.39 -2.04 -5.13
N ASN A 45 -8.52 -2.70 -5.39
CA ASN A 45 -9.32 -2.42 -6.57
C ASN A 45 -9.83 -0.97 -6.58
N ARG A 46 -10.40 -0.48 -5.48
CA ARG A 46 -10.84 0.92 -5.33
C ARG A 46 -9.68 1.90 -5.48
N ALA A 47 -8.52 1.60 -4.90
CA ALA A 47 -7.33 2.45 -5.03
C ALA A 47 -6.90 2.59 -6.50
N ARG A 48 -6.88 1.49 -7.26
CA ARG A 48 -6.56 1.48 -8.69
C ARG A 48 -7.59 2.23 -9.54
N LEU A 49 -8.88 2.11 -9.24
CA LEU A 49 -9.92 2.90 -9.92
C LEU A 49 -9.73 4.39 -9.64
N ARG A 50 -9.51 4.75 -8.37
CA ARG A 50 -9.25 6.15 -7.98
C ARG A 50 -7.98 6.70 -8.61
N LEU A 51 -6.94 5.88 -8.79
CA LEU A 51 -5.73 6.27 -9.53
C LEU A 51 -6.06 6.66 -10.97
N ALA A 52 -6.94 5.93 -11.65
CA ALA A 52 -7.36 6.29 -13.00
C ALA A 52 -8.06 7.66 -13.03
N ASP A 53 -8.95 7.91 -12.07
CA ASP A 53 -9.61 9.21 -11.91
C ASP A 53 -8.59 10.33 -11.60
N ASP A 54 -7.70 10.11 -10.63
CA ASP A 54 -6.67 11.07 -10.22
C ASP A 54 -5.75 11.45 -11.40
N LEU A 55 -5.41 10.48 -12.27
CA LEU A 55 -4.61 10.73 -13.48
C LEU A 55 -5.40 11.51 -14.53
N SER A 56 -6.70 11.26 -14.66
CA SER A 56 -7.58 12.01 -15.55
C SER A 56 -7.76 13.46 -15.09
N ASP A 57 -7.90 13.69 -13.79
CA ASP A 57 -8.11 15.02 -13.20
C ASP A 57 -6.92 15.97 -13.43
N VAL A 58 -5.71 15.41 -13.58
CA VAL A 58 -4.46 16.18 -13.76
C VAL A 58 -3.91 16.13 -15.20
N ALA A 59 -4.60 15.47 -16.12
CA ALA A 59 -4.21 15.42 -17.52
C ALA A 59 -4.39 16.79 -18.19
N ASP A 60 -3.51 17.12 -19.14
CA ASP A 60 -3.70 18.30 -19.98
C ASP A 60 -4.80 18.08 -21.04
N ALA A 61 -5.05 19.10 -21.86
CA ALA A 61 -6.07 19.04 -22.91
C ALA A 61 -5.82 17.94 -23.97
N ASP A 62 -4.58 17.47 -24.11
CA ASP A 62 -4.18 16.38 -25.00
C ASP A 62 -4.21 15.02 -24.29
N GLY A 63 -4.65 14.96 -23.02
CA GLY A 63 -4.71 13.75 -22.20
C GLY A 63 -3.34 13.32 -21.66
N ARG A 64 -2.32 14.18 -21.67
CA ARG A 64 -0.98 13.85 -21.18
C ARG A 64 -0.88 14.15 -19.69
N VAL A 65 -0.21 13.24 -18.98
CA VAL A 65 0.09 13.39 -17.55
C VAL A 65 1.60 13.54 -17.40
N SER A 66 2.05 14.58 -16.68
CA SER A 66 3.48 14.76 -16.39
C SER A 66 4.02 13.62 -15.52
N ALA A 67 5.32 13.33 -15.63
CA ALA A 67 5.95 12.28 -14.81
C ALA A 67 5.78 12.55 -13.30
N GLU A 68 5.89 13.82 -12.88
CA GLU A 68 5.71 14.22 -11.49
C GLU A 68 4.26 13.98 -11.01
N ALA A 69 3.27 14.35 -11.84
CA ALA A 69 1.87 14.13 -11.51
C ALA A 69 1.55 12.63 -11.43
N ARG A 70 2.13 11.83 -12.32
CA ARG A 70 1.98 10.37 -12.32
C ARG A 70 2.56 9.73 -11.06
N GLU A 71 3.74 10.19 -10.64
CA GLU A 71 4.38 9.69 -9.42
C GLU A 71 3.62 10.09 -8.16
N ARG A 72 3.08 11.31 -8.12
CA ARG A 72 2.20 11.74 -7.03
C ARG A 72 0.96 10.86 -6.92
N ALA A 73 0.25 10.64 -8.03
CA ALA A 73 -0.93 9.79 -8.07
C ALA A 73 -0.61 8.32 -7.69
N ARG A 74 0.55 7.79 -8.10
CA ARG A 74 1.01 6.46 -7.70
C ARG A 74 1.17 6.35 -6.18
N LEU A 75 1.79 7.34 -5.54
CA LEU A 75 1.95 7.36 -4.08
C LEU A 75 0.62 7.50 -3.34
N ASP A 76 -0.29 8.33 -3.85
CA ASP A 76 -1.64 8.45 -3.30
C ASP A 76 -2.41 7.12 -3.44
N SER A 77 -2.24 6.39 -4.56
CA SER A 77 -2.81 5.05 -4.72
C SER A 77 -2.25 4.07 -3.71
N LEU A 78 -0.93 4.04 -3.48
CA LEU A 78 -0.30 3.14 -2.51
C LEU A 78 -0.73 3.46 -1.07
N ALA A 79 -0.84 4.75 -0.72
CA ALA A 79 -1.30 5.19 0.58
C ALA A 79 -2.72 4.69 0.92
N ARG A 80 -3.61 4.59 -0.08
CA ARG A 80 -4.98 4.05 0.08
C ARG A 80 -5.02 2.55 0.38
N CYS A 81 -3.93 1.83 0.15
CA CYS A 81 -3.82 0.40 0.44
C CYS A 81 -3.35 0.12 1.88
N ILE A 82 -2.99 1.16 2.65
CA ILE A 82 -2.61 1.04 4.06
C ILE A 82 -3.89 0.99 4.91
N LEU A 83 -4.09 -0.14 5.59
CA LEU A 83 -5.25 -0.40 6.45
C LEU A 83 -5.00 0.03 7.90
N ASP A 84 -3.76 -0.11 8.35
CA ASP A 84 -3.30 0.21 9.70
C ASP A 84 -1.78 0.38 9.71
N TRP A 85 -1.21 0.92 10.79
CA TRP A 85 0.24 0.98 10.98
C TRP A 85 0.66 1.13 12.44
N GLU A 86 1.92 0.86 12.72
CA GLU A 86 2.56 1.15 14.01
C GLU A 86 3.78 2.04 13.72
N ILE A 87 3.59 3.36 13.81
CA ILE A 87 4.61 4.38 13.58
C ILE A 87 4.49 5.45 14.66
N SER A 88 5.62 5.91 15.19
CA SER A 88 5.68 7.03 16.13
C SER A 88 6.63 8.12 15.61
N GLU A 89 6.35 9.37 15.92
CA GLU A 89 7.27 10.50 15.75
C GLU A 89 7.66 11.04 17.13
N GLY A 90 8.93 10.83 17.50
CA GLY A 90 9.32 10.97 18.91
C GLY A 90 8.60 9.90 19.75
N ASP A 91 7.90 10.34 20.79
CA ASP A 91 7.17 9.46 21.71
C ASP A 91 5.65 9.38 21.43
N GLU A 92 5.17 10.04 20.37
CA GLU A 92 3.75 10.09 20.02
C GLU A 92 3.41 9.19 18.82
N PRO A 93 2.39 8.33 18.92
CA PRO A 93 1.90 7.56 17.78
C PRO A 93 1.42 8.49 16.66
N LEU A 94 1.89 8.26 15.44
CA LEU A 94 1.48 9.01 14.27
C LEU A 94 0.09 8.54 13.81
N PRO A 95 -0.95 9.37 13.80
CA PRO A 95 -2.28 8.95 13.38
C PRO A 95 -2.30 8.53 11.91
N LEU A 96 -2.94 7.40 11.60
CA LEU A 96 -3.13 6.99 10.21
C LEU A 96 -4.17 7.89 9.54
N THR A 97 -3.67 8.84 8.76
CA THR A 97 -4.46 9.66 7.84
C THR A 97 -3.84 9.54 6.45
N HIS A 98 -4.62 9.79 5.40
CA HIS A 98 -4.07 9.75 4.03
C HIS A 98 -2.88 10.71 3.86
N ALA A 99 -2.96 11.91 4.41
CA ALA A 99 -1.86 12.88 4.36
C ALA A 99 -0.59 12.36 5.07
N ASN A 100 -0.73 11.74 6.23
CA ASN A 100 0.40 11.13 6.94
C ASN A 100 0.96 9.92 6.19
N ALA A 101 0.10 9.07 5.64
CA ALA A 101 0.53 7.92 4.83
C ALA A 101 1.41 8.35 3.65
N VAL A 102 0.96 9.36 2.91
CA VAL A 102 1.75 9.94 1.81
C VAL A 102 3.05 10.57 2.31
N ARG A 103 3.03 11.29 3.45
CA ARG A 103 4.22 11.89 4.06
C ARG A 103 5.26 10.82 4.44
N VAL A 104 4.82 9.73 5.05
CA VAL A 104 5.67 8.59 5.43
C VAL A 104 6.25 7.92 4.18
N LEU A 105 5.44 7.59 3.17
CA LEU A 105 5.94 6.99 1.93
C LEU A 105 6.96 7.90 1.22
N ARG A 106 6.82 9.22 1.32
CA ARG A 106 7.79 10.18 0.75
C ARG A 106 9.11 10.28 1.51
N ALA A 107 9.22 9.69 2.70
CA ALA A 107 10.44 9.78 3.51
C ALA A 107 11.66 9.15 2.82
N SER A 108 11.46 8.08 2.04
CA SER A 108 12.52 7.48 1.24
C SER A 108 11.97 6.62 0.09
N ASN A 109 12.74 6.46 -0.98
CA ASN A 109 12.35 5.61 -2.12
C ASN A 109 12.38 4.12 -1.78
N TRP A 110 13.27 3.69 -0.88
CA TRP A 110 13.37 2.27 -0.50
C TRP A 110 12.12 1.82 0.27
N LEU A 111 11.58 2.68 1.13
CA LEU A 111 10.35 2.41 1.88
C LEU A 111 9.18 2.23 0.92
N GLN A 112 9.06 3.08 -0.09
CA GLN A 112 8.02 2.96 -1.12
C GLN A 112 8.12 1.62 -1.84
N ALA A 113 9.34 1.24 -2.25
CA ALA A 113 9.57 0.01 -2.98
C ALA A 113 9.22 -1.23 -2.14
N GLU A 114 9.56 -1.22 -0.85
CA GLU A 114 9.26 -2.34 0.05
C GLU A 114 7.75 -2.49 0.33
N VAL A 115 7.07 -1.37 0.61
CA VAL A 115 5.62 -1.35 0.82
C VAL A 115 4.87 -1.76 -0.45
N ASP A 116 5.28 -1.26 -1.61
CA ASP A 116 4.69 -1.62 -2.91
C ASP A 116 4.92 -3.10 -3.25
N ALA A 117 6.15 -3.59 -3.07
CA ALA A 117 6.48 -4.99 -3.31
C ALA A 117 5.63 -5.93 -2.44
N PHE A 118 5.50 -5.62 -1.14
CA PHE A 118 4.65 -6.39 -0.25
C PHE A 118 3.17 -6.34 -0.67
N ALA A 119 2.64 -5.14 -0.94
CA ALA A 119 1.25 -4.96 -1.35
C ALA A 119 0.90 -5.58 -2.72
N SER A 120 1.90 -5.88 -3.56
CA SER A 120 1.72 -6.53 -4.86
C SER A 120 1.80 -8.06 -4.81
N SER A 121 2.24 -8.63 -3.68
CA SER A 121 2.62 -10.03 -3.59
C SER A 121 1.59 -10.87 -2.83
N ARG A 122 0.86 -11.70 -3.58
CA ARG A 122 -0.20 -12.60 -3.09
C ARG A 122 0.24 -13.53 -1.95
N VAL A 123 1.51 -13.91 -1.91
CA VAL A 123 2.04 -14.88 -0.93
C VAL A 123 1.94 -14.36 0.51
N HIS A 124 2.03 -13.04 0.73
CA HIS A 124 1.94 -12.47 2.08
C HIS A 124 0.53 -12.51 2.67
N PHE A 125 -0.48 -12.73 1.82
CA PHE A 125 -1.89 -12.79 2.19
C PHE A 125 -2.43 -14.21 2.15
N TRP A 126 -1.62 -15.16 1.69
CA TRP A 126 -1.96 -16.57 1.71
C TRP A 126 -1.74 -17.10 3.12
N LYS A 127 -2.81 -17.52 3.79
CA LYS A 127 -2.73 -18.39 4.96
C LYS A 127 -2.92 -19.81 4.48
N ASP A 128 -1.85 -20.62 4.47
CA ASP A 128 -2.02 -22.02 4.13
C ASP A 128 -3.02 -22.63 5.11
N GLY A 129 -3.97 -23.38 4.56
CA GLY A 129 -4.96 -24.10 5.35
C GLY A 129 -4.23 -24.92 6.41
N ASN A 130 -4.51 -24.62 7.66
CA ASN A 130 -4.21 -25.50 8.77
C ASN A 130 -5.04 -26.79 8.63
#